data_AF-A0A1F2WA63-F1
#
_entry.id   AF-A0A1F2WA63-F1
#
_cell.length_a   1.000
_cell.length_b   1.000
_cell.length_c   1.000
_cell.angle_alpha   90.00
_cell.angle_beta   90.00
_cell.angle_gamma   90.00
#
_symmetry.space_group_name_H-M   'P 1'
#
loop_
_entity.id
_entity.type
_entity.pdbx_description
1 polymer ?
#
loop_
_entity_poly.entity_id
_entity_poly.type
_entity_poly.pdbx_seq_one_letter_code
_entity_poly.pdbx_strand_id
1 'polypeptide(L)' 'MATKLVQVPVGEDRFQAQILAEACRAAGIHVELITGDDSGVDPVLGIIQGHRLLVRADDVERVRAILRRGGRSSS' A
#
# COMPACT_ATOMS: atom_id res chain seq x y z
N MET A 1 2.60 1.40 24.95
CA MET A 1 3.15 2.29 23.91
C MET A 1 2.22 2.24 22.71
N ALA A 2 1.83 3.38 22.14
CA ALA A 2 0.98 3.39 20.95
C ALA A 2 1.80 2.95 19.73
N THR A 3 1.30 1.97 18.98
CA THR A 3 1.92 1.52 17.73
C THR A 3 1.85 2.64 16.70
N LYS A 4 3.00 3.11 16.22
CA LYS A 4 3.06 4.14 15.18
C LYS A 4 2.66 3.52 13.84
N LEU A 5 1.66 4.12 13.18
CA LEU A 5 1.25 3.76 11.82
C LEU A 5 1.90 4.71 10.82
N VAL A 6 2.29 4.18 9.67
CA VAL A 6 2.90 4.92 8.57
C VAL A 6 2.31 4.50 7.23
N GLN A 7 2.28 5.43 6.28
CA GLN A 7 1.81 5.16 4.91
C GLN A 7 3.00 4.83 4.00
N VAL A 8 2.89 3.76 3.24
CA VAL A 8 3.87 3.34 2.23
C VAL A 8 3.20 3.41 0.85
N PRO A 9 3.72 4.20 -0.11
CA PRO A 9 3.15 4.27 -1.45
C PRO A 9 3.37 2.95 -2.21
N VAL A 10 2.33 2.51 -2.95
CA VAL A 10 2.35 1.25 -3.72
C VAL A 10 1.99 1.41 -5.20
N GLY A 11 1.85 2.64 -5.68
CA GLY A 11 1.61 2.97 -7.09
C GLY A 11 0.16 3.32 -7.40
N GLU A 12 -0.16 3.54 -8.67
CA GLU A 12 -1.49 4.00 -9.13
C GLU A 12 -2.41 2.85 -9.57
N ASP A 13 -1.87 1.66 -9.81
CA ASP A 13 -2.65 0.50 -10.22
C ASP A 13 -3.34 -0.15 -9.00
N ARG A 14 -4.67 -0.08 -8.99
CA ARG A 14 -5.53 -0.67 -7.95
C ARG A 14 -5.37 -2.18 -7.82
N PHE A 15 -5.28 -2.89 -8.93
CA PHE A 15 -5.15 -4.34 -8.94
C PHE A 15 -3.79 -4.75 -8.38
N GLN A 16 -2.72 -4.09 -8.82
CA GLN A 16 -1.39 -4.31 -8.28
C GLN A 16 -1.31 -3.98 -6.78
N ALA A 17 -1.92 -2.87 -6.36
CA ALA A 17 -2.00 -2.48 -4.95
C ALA A 17 -2.71 -3.55 -4.10
N GLN A 18 -3.81 -4.13 -4.61
CA GLN A 18 -4.51 -5.23 -3.94
C GLN A 18 -3.65 -6.48 -3.83
N ILE A 19 -2.95 -6.87 -4.90
CA ILE A 19 -2.01 -8.01 -4.88
C ILE A 19 -0.93 -7.81 -3.82
N LEU A 20 -0.37 -6.60 -3.73
CA LEU A 20 0.68 -6.27 -2.75
C LEU A 20 0.14 -6.28 -1.32
N ALA A 21 -1.09 -5.82 -1.09
CA ALA A 21 -1.77 -5.91 0.20
C ALA A 21 -1.95 -7.37 0.63
N GLU A 22 -2.45 -8.24 -0.26
CA GLU A 22 -2.62 -9.67 0.02
C GLU A 22 -1.29 -10.39 0.23
N ALA A 23 -0.25 -10.04 -0.52
CA ALA A 23 1.09 -10.59 -0.31
C ALA A 23 1.64 -10.23 1.09
N CYS A 24 1.37 -9.01 1.58
CA CYS A 24 1.72 -8.62 2.94
C CYS A 24 0.93 -9.40 3.99
N ARG A 25 -0.39 -9.57 3.79
CA ARG A 25 -1.26 -10.34 4.68
C ARG A 25 -0.86 -11.81 4.75
N ALA A 26 -0.56 -12.42 3.61
CA ALA A 26 -0.04 -13.79 3.52
C ALA A 26 1.32 -13.96 4.22
N ALA A 27 2.14 -12.91 4.27
CA ALA A 27 3.39 -12.88 5.03
C ALA A 27 3.20 -12.59 6.55
N GLY A 28 1.96 -12.54 7.03
CA GLY A 28 1.61 -12.26 8.42
C GLY A 28 1.77 -10.80 8.82
N ILE A 29 1.83 -9.87 7.86
CA ILE A 29 1.97 -8.44 8.09
C ILE A 29 0.58 -7.81 8.03
N HIS A 30 0.20 -7.11 9.09
CA HIS A 30 -1.07 -6.39 9.12
C HIS A 30 -0.96 -5.09 8.32
N VAL A 31 -1.74 -4.98 7.24
CA VAL A 31 -1.78 -3.82 6.36
C VAL A 31 -3.22 -3.46 6.00
N GLU A 32 -3.48 -2.16 5.90
CA GLU A 32 -4.72 -1.61 5.33
C GLU A 32 -4.41 -0.91 4.02
N LEU A 33 -5.20 -1.17 2.98
CA LEU A 33 -5.06 -0.50 1.69
C LEU A 33 -5.89 0.79 1.73
N ILE A 34 -5.21 1.93 1.64
CA ILE A 34 -5.86 3.24 1.51
C ILE A 34 -6.05 3.52 0.02
N THR A 35 -7.30 3.55 -0.40
CA THR A 35 -7.75 4.00 -1.72
C THR A 35 -8.19 5.46 -1.64
N GLY A 36 -7.96 6.23 -2.71
CA GLY A 36 -8.29 7.66 -2.77
C GLY A 36 -9.78 7.96 -2.99
N ASP A 37 -10.67 6.99 -2.83
CA ASP A 37 -12.07 7.05 -3.29
C ASP A 37 -13.10 7.51 -2.24
N ASP A 38 -12.74 7.66 -0.96
CA ASP A 38 -13.73 7.94 0.09
C ASP A 38 -13.90 9.42 0.49
N SER A 39 -13.26 10.37 -0.20
CA SER A 39 -13.33 11.80 0.20
C SER A 39 -14.39 12.65 -0.50
N GLY A 40 -15.05 12.14 -1.56
CA GLY A 40 -15.96 12.96 -2.37
C GLY A 40 -15.28 14.14 -3.09
N VAL A 41 -13.95 14.20 -3.08
CA VAL A 41 -13.15 15.18 -3.81
C VAL A 41 -12.72 14.53 -5.12
N ASP A 42 -13.04 15.22 -6.21
CA ASP A 42 -12.74 14.94 -7.62
C ASP A 42 -11.91 13.66 -7.90
N PRO A 43 -12.46 12.63 -8.60
CA PRO A 43 -11.72 11.42 -8.96
C PRO A 43 -10.39 11.69 -9.67
N VAL A 44 -10.20 12.87 -10.29
CA VAL A 44 -8.91 13.29 -10.86
C VAL A 44 -7.82 13.50 -9.79
N LEU A 45 -8.16 13.99 -8.59
CA LEU A 45 -7.22 14.17 -7.48
C LEU A 45 -6.90 12.87 -6.74
N GLY A 46 -7.85 11.93 -6.68
CA GLY A 46 -7.63 10.58 -6.15
C GLY A 46 -6.66 9.75 -7.00
N ILE A 47 -6.69 9.93 -8.33
CA ILE A 47 -5.72 9.36 -9.27
C ILE A 47 -4.30 9.90 -9.01
N ILE A 48 -4.18 11.20 -8.69
CA ILE A 48 -2.88 11.86 -8.46
C ILE A 48 -2.20 11.38 -7.15
N GLN A 49 -2.95 10.90 -6.16
CA GLN A 49 -2.37 10.58 -4.84
C GLN A 49 -1.80 9.15 -4.68
N GLY A 50 -2.07 8.27 -5.65
CA GLY A 50 -1.62 6.87 -5.66
C GLY A 50 -2.17 6.04 -4.49
N HIS A 51 -2.21 4.73 -4.65
CA HIS A 51 -2.55 3.79 -3.59
C HIS A 51 -1.44 3.72 -2.54
N ARG A 52 -1.86 3.53 -1.28
CA ARG A 52 -0.94 3.46 -0.14
C ARG A 52 -1.33 2.33 0.79
N LEU A 53 -0.33 1.68 1.39
CA LEU A 53 -0.54 0.76 2.51
C LEU A 53 -0.31 1.50 3.83
N LEU A 54 -1.26 1.41 4.73
CA LEU A 54 -1.08 1.77 6.13
C LEU A 54 -0.51 0.58 6.87
N VAL A 55 0.67 0.76 7.47
CA VAL A 55 1.44 -0.33 8.08
C VAL A 55 2.00 0.12 9.43
N ARG A 56 2.33 -0.84 10.29
CA ARG A 56 3.09 -0.55 11.51
C ARG A 56 4.50 -0.10 11.15
N ALA A 57 5.04 0.88 11.87
CA ALA A 57 6.38 1.41 11.63
C ALA A 57 7.46 0.31 11.67
N ASP A 58 7.29 -0.69 12.53
CA ASP A 58 8.23 -1.80 12.69
C ASP A 58 8.23 -2.79 11.51
N ASP A 59 7.16 -2.81 10.70
CA ASP A 59 7.01 -3.70 9.55
C ASP A 59 7.38 -3.05 8.21
N VAL A 60 7.75 -1.76 8.20
CA VAL A 60 8.01 -0.99 6.97
C VAL A 60 9.05 -1.65 6.08
N GLU A 61 10.17 -2.09 6.64
CA GLU A 61 11.25 -2.69 5.85
C GLU A 61 10.87 -4.05 5.28
N ARG A 62 10.01 -4.80 5.98
CA ARG A 62 9.45 -6.07 5.49
C ARG A 62 8.48 -5.81 4.34
N VAL A 63 7.62 -4.81 4.46
CA VAL A 63 6.69 -4.38 3.40
C VAL A 63 7.49 -3.93 2.18
N ARG A 64 8.50 -3.06 2.35
CA ARG A 64 9.38 -2.62 1.25
C ARG A 64 10.08 -3.77 0.54
N ALA A 65 10.48 -4.82 1.26
CA ALA A 65 11.05 -6.01 0.66
C ALA A 65 10.06 -6.76 -0.23
N ILE A 66 8.78 -6.82 0.15
CA ILE A 66 7.70 -7.41 -0.67
C ILE A 66 7.44 -6.54 -1.91
N LEU A 67 7.36 -5.21 -1.74
CA LEU A 67 7.15 -4.27 -2.85
C LEU A 67 8.24 -4.40 -3.93
N ARG A 68 9.52 -4.47 -3.52
CA ARG A 68 10.64 -4.68 -4.46
C ARG A 68 10.58 -6.01 -5.21
N ARG A 69 9.94 -7.04 -4.64
CA ARG A 69 9.76 -8.34 -5.29
C ARG A 69 8.60 -8.32 -6.27
N GLY A 70 7.49 -7.67 -5.93
CA GLY A 70 6.29 -7.56 -6.77
C GLY A 70 6.39 -6.52 -7.89
N GLY A 71 7.25 -5.51 -7.75
CA GLY A 71 7.48 -4.46 -8.76
C GLY A 71 8.39 -4.86 -9.93
N ARG A 72 8.88 -6.11 -9.99
CA ARG A 72 9.69 -6.62 -11.12
C ARG A 72 8.85 -7.15 -12.29
N SER A 73 7.55 -6.89 -12.30
CA SER A 73 6.59 -7.51 -13.23
C SER A 73 6.15 -6.62 -14.39
N SER A 74 6.75 -5.45 -14.59
CA SER A 74 6.49 -4.57 -15.74
C SER A 74 7.76 -4.34 -16.54
N SER A 75 7.96 -5.17 -17.57
CA SER A 75 8.82 -4.94 -18.73
C SER A 75 7.96 -5.01 -19.98
#